data_AF-A0A6N6NA65-F1
#
_entry.id   AF-A0A6N6NA65-F1
#
_cell.length_a   1.000
_cell.length_b   1.000
_cell.length_c   1.000
_cell.angle_alpha   90.00
_cell.angle_beta   90.00
_cell.angle_gamma   90.00
#
_symmetry.space_group_name_H-M   'P 1'
#
loop_
_entity.id
_entity.type
_entity.pdbx_description
1 polymer ?
#
loop_
_entity_poly.entity_id
_entity_poly.type
_entity_poly.pdbx_seq_one_letter_code
_entity_poly.pdbx_strand_id
1 'polypeptide(L)'
;MQTALMNIAAGLQEFFSQPQWRLWPFGPGYGDTLLPSLARLLFAAAILGAIMLFLRILFGPGGIWRDKELEAEAEAERKQELAELEQEFSDGKISELEYKRRKKALR
;
A
#
# COMPACT_ATOMS: atom_id res chain seq x y z
N MET A 1 3.60 -47.44 -0.22
CA MET A 1 3.42 -46.09 0.36
C MET A 1 4.73 -45.30 0.45
N GLN A 2 5.85 -45.92 0.84
CA GLN A 2 7.17 -45.27 0.94
C GLN A 2 7.71 -44.72 -0.40
N THR A 3 7.45 -45.41 -1.51
CA THR A 3 7.86 -45.03 -2.86
C THR A 3 7.15 -43.78 -3.40
N ALA A 4 5.89 -43.55 -3.02
CA ALA A 4 5.13 -42.37 -3.45
C ALA A 4 5.66 -41.08 -2.80
N LEU A 5 6.02 -41.16 -1.51
CA LEU A 5 6.63 -40.06 -0.77
C LEU A 5 8.01 -39.66 -1.33
N MET A 6 8.83 -40.65 -1.70
CA MET A 6 10.13 -40.39 -2.35
C MET A 6 9.98 -39.73 -3.72
N ASN A 7 8.98 -40.13 -4.52
CA ASN A 7 8.71 -39.51 -5.82
C ASN A 7 8.20 -38.06 -5.71
N ILE A 8 7.38 -37.75 -4.69
CA ILE A 8 6.93 -36.38 -4.41
C ILE A 8 8.11 -35.50 -3.94
N ALA A 9 8.95 -36.02 -3.06
CA ALA A 9 10.14 -35.31 -2.59
C ALA A 9 11.13 -35.05 -3.73
N ALA A 10 11.36 -36.04 -4.61
CA ALA A 10 12.18 -35.88 -5.80
C ALA A 10 11.58 -34.87 -6.79
N GLY A 11 10.27 -34.91 -7.04
CA GLY A 11 9.58 -33.95 -7.90
C GLY A 11 9.61 -32.51 -7.37
N LEU A 12 9.54 -32.33 -6.05
CA LEU A 12 9.72 -31.02 -5.40
C LEU A 12 11.17 -30.55 -5.53
N GLN A 13 12.15 -31.43 -5.28
CA GLN A 13 13.56 -31.08 -5.44
C GLN A 13 13.88 -30.70 -6.89
N GLU A 14 13.37 -31.44 -7.89
CA GLU A 14 13.48 -31.10 -9.31
C GLU A 14 12.83 -29.74 -9.62
N PHE A 15 11.66 -29.45 -9.03
CA PHE A 15 10.96 -28.17 -9.17
C PHE A 15 11.75 -26.97 -8.60
N PHE A 16 12.44 -27.15 -7.48
CA PHE A 16 13.34 -26.13 -6.91
C PHE A 16 14.68 -26.03 -7.64
N SER A 17 15.13 -27.11 -8.29
CA SER A 17 16.42 -27.20 -8.97
C SER A 17 16.38 -26.70 -10.42
N GLN A 18 15.22 -26.83 -11.10
CA GLN A 18 14.99 -26.26 -12.43
C GLN A 18 14.23 -24.94 -12.30
N PRO A 19 14.87 -23.77 -12.52
CA PRO A 19 14.19 -22.49 -12.39
C PRO A 19 13.34 -22.25 -13.65
N GLN A 20 12.21 -22.96 -13.77
CA GLN A 20 11.12 -22.60 -14.70
C GLN A 20 10.57 -21.18 -14.47
N TRP A 21 10.98 -20.54 -13.37
CA TRP A 21 10.96 -19.10 -13.16
C TRP A 21 11.67 -18.26 -14.24
N ARG A 22 12.29 -18.87 -15.27
CA ARG A 22 12.74 -18.18 -16.49
C ARG A 22 11.62 -17.42 -17.21
N LEU A 23 10.36 -17.85 -17.07
CA LEU A 23 9.20 -17.16 -17.66
C LEU A 23 8.71 -15.98 -16.80
N TRP A 24 9.18 -15.87 -15.56
CA TRP A 24 8.88 -14.73 -14.70
C TRP A 24 9.62 -13.50 -15.24
N PRO A 25 8.97 -12.33 -15.36
CA PRO A 25 9.58 -11.17 -16.00
C PRO A 25 10.85 -10.69 -15.28
N PHE A 26 11.08 -11.08 -14.02
CA PHE A 26 12.25 -10.68 -13.22
C PHE A 26 13.30 -11.80 -13.05
N GLY A 27 13.21 -12.91 -13.80
CA GLY A 27 14.16 -14.02 -13.70
C GLY A 27 15.54 -13.73 -14.34
N PRO A 28 16.61 -14.42 -13.90
CA PRO A 28 17.99 -14.18 -14.33
C PRO A 28 18.32 -14.61 -15.77
N GLY A 29 17.33 -15.08 -16.54
CA GLY A 29 17.55 -15.76 -17.82
C GLY A 29 17.23 -14.98 -19.09
N TYR A 30 16.73 -13.73 -18.99
CA TYR A 30 16.21 -12.99 -20.14
C TYR A 30 16.94 -11.66 -20.35
N GLY A 31 18.18 -11.76 -20.83
CA GLY A 31 18.87 -10.75 -21.63
C GLY A 31 19.77 -9.78 -20.85
N ASP A 32 21.08 -9.89 -21.10
CA ASP A 32 22.18 -8.97 -20.75
C ASP A 32 22.04 -7.55 -21.37
N THR A 33 20.83 -7.03 -21.48
CA THR A 33 20.54 -5.76 -22.17
C THR A 33 19.77 -4.82 -21.25
N LEU A 34 20.23 -3.57 -21.14
CA LEU A 34 19.69 -2.58 -20.21
C LEU A 34 18.23 -2.20 -20.52
N LEU A 35 17.86 -2.19 -21.80
CA LEU A 35 16.56 -1.69 -22.26
C LEU A 35 15.37 -2.60 -21.85
N PRO A 36 15.41 -3.93 -22.07
CA PRO A 36 14.34 -4.82 -21.59
C PRO A 36 14.19 -4.84 -20.07
N SER A 37 15.29 -4.72 -19.33
CA SER A 37 15.28 -4.67 -17.86
C SER A 37 14.60 -3.40 -17.35
N LEU A 38 14.88 -2.24 -17.95
CA LEU A 38 14.23 -0.98 -17.61
C LEU A 38 12.72 -1.00 -17.94
N ALA A 39 12.36 -1.53 -19.11
CA ALA A 39 10.95 -1.65 -19.51
C ALA A 39 10.13 -2.50 -18.53
N ARG A 40 10.71 -3.59 -17.99
CA ARG A 40 10.07 -4.42 -16.97
C ARG A 40 9.91 -3.70 -15.65
N LEU A 41 10.90 -2.92 -15.21
CA LEU A 41 10.81 -2.14 -13.99
C LEU A 41 9.71 -1.07 -14.10
N LEU A 42 9.62 -0.39 -15.24
CA LEU A 42 8.55 0.57 -15.51
C LEU A 42 7.18 -0.12 -15.57
N PHE A 43 7.09 -1.29 -16.20
CA PHE A 43 5.87 -2.07 -16.23
C PHE A 43 5.42 -2.52 -14.83
N ALA A 44 6.37 -2.98 -14.01
CA ALA A 44 6.12 -3.33 -12.61
C ALA A 44 5.64 -2.12 -11.79
N ALA A 45 6.31 -0.98 -11.93
CA ALA A 45 5.92 0.27 -11.29
C ALA A 45 4.53 0.74 -11.75
N ALA A 46 4.20 0.56 -13.04
CA ALA A 46 2.89 0.88 -13.58
C ALA A 46 1.79 -0.02 -13.00
N ILE A 47 2.01 -1.34 -12.93
CA ILE A 47 1.07 -2.26 -12.30
C ILE A 47 0.91 -1.94 -10.81
N LEU A 48 2.02 -1.72 -10.09
CA LEU A 48 1.98 -1.38 -8.67
C LEU A 48 1.23 -0.06 -8.45
N GLY A 49 1.49 0.96 -9.26
CA GLY A 49 0.78 2.23 -9.23
C GLY A 49 -0.71 2.07 -9.51
N ALA A 50 -1.07 1.22 -10.48
CA ALA A 50 -2.46 0.90 -10.77
C ALA A 50 -3.14 0.18 -9.59
N ILE A 51 -2.47 -0.77 -8.94
CA ILE A 51 -2.98 -1.44 -7.74
C ILE A 51 -3.14 -0.43 -6.60
N MET A 52 -2.15 0.45 -6.36
CA MET A 52 -2.24 1.49 -5.35
C MET A 52 -3.42 2.44 -5.61
N LEU A 53 -3.64 2.86 -6.86
CA LEU A 53 -4.80 3.67 -7.25
C LEU A 53 -6.11 2.91 -7.05
N PHE A 54 -6.16 1.65 -7.45
CA PHE A 54 -7.33 0.80 -7.28
C PHE A 54 -7.71 0.67 -5.80
N LEU A 55 -6.74 0.35 -4.93
CA LEU A 55 -6.94 0.30 -3.48
C LEU A 55 -7.28 1.67 -2.89
N ARG A 56 -6.68 2.75 -3.40
CA ARG A 56 -7.00 4.13 -2.98
C ARG A 56 -8.43 4.54 -3.32
N ILE A 57 -8.98 4.06 -4.42
CA ILE A 57 -10.37 4.29 -4.82
C ILE A 57 -11.32 3.40 -4.01
N LEU A 58 -10.91 2.17 -3.71
CA LEU A 58 -11.76 1.19 -3.05
C LEU A 58 -11.85 1.38 -1.54
N PHE A 59 -10.71 1.63 -0.90
CA PHE A 59 -10.52 1.68 0.55
C PHE A 59 -9.94 3.00 1.07
N GLY A 60 -9.49 3.90 0.18
CA GLY A 60 -9.03 5.22 0.60
C GLY A 60 -10.18 6.11 1.11
N PRO A 61 -9.89 7.35 1.54
CA PRO A 61 -10.94 8.27 1.98
C PRO A 61 -11.99 8.48 0.87
N GLY A 62 -13.24 8.18 1.19
CA GLY A 62 -14.37 8.16 0.26
C GLY A 62 -14.52 6.88 -0.56
N GLY A 63 -13.81 5.80 -0.22
CA GLY A 63 -13.85 4.54 -0.95
C GLY A 63 -15.16 3.77 -0.79
N ILE A 64 -15.58 3.09 -1.85
CA ILE A 64 -16.90 2.42 -1.93
C ILE A 64 -17.03 1.29 -0.90
N TRP A 65 -15.93 0.63 -0.56
CA TRP A 65 -15.89 -0.50 0.38
C TRP A 65 -15.22 -0.15 1.70
N ARG A 66 -15.08 1.14 2.02
CA ARG A 66 -14.58 1.57 3.33
C ARG A 66 -15.69 1.37 4.38
N ASP A 67 -15.39 0.61 5.43
CA ASP A 67 -16.32 0.40 6.53
C ASP A 67 -16.63 1.71 7.24
N LYS A 68 -17.92 1.97 7.48
CA LYS A 68 -18.41 3.21 8.09
C LYS A 68 -17.92 3.43 9.52
N GLU A 69 -17.56 2.35 10.22
CA GLU A 69 -17.00 2.42 11.57
C GLU A 69 -15.60 3.05 11.57
N LEU A 70 -14.74 2.69 10.61
CA LEU A 70 -13.43 3.31 10.43
C LEU A 70 -13.54 4.77 9.98
N GLU A 71 -14.60 5.13 9.24
CA GLU A 71 -14.89 6.54 8.95
C GLU A 71 -15.26 7.29 10.22
N ALA A 72 -16.15 6.73 11.04
CA ALA A 72 -16.63 7.36 12.26
C ALA A 72 -15.50 7.60 13.28
N GLU A 73 -14.55 6.69 13.41
CA GLU A 73 -13.37 6.84 14.28
C GLU A 73 -12.47 7.99 13.81
N ALA A 74 -12.11 8.00 12.52
CA ALA A 74 -11.32 9.10 11.94
C ALA A 74 -12.05 10.46 12.00
N GLU A 75 -13.39 10.46 11.86
CA GLU A 75 -14.17 11.68 12.05
C GLU A 75 -14.22 12.13 13.51
N ALA A 76 -14.25 11.18 14.46
CA ALA A 76 -14.25 11.47 15.88
C ALA A 76 -12.91 12.05 16.34
N GLU A 77 -11.79 11.48 15.90
CA GLU A 77 -10.44 12.00 16.17
C GLU A 77 -10.29 13.44 15.65
N ARG A 78 -10.66 13.68 14.39
CA ARG A 78 -10.64 15.04 13.81
C ARG A 78 -11.52 16.04 14.57
N LYS A 79 -12.69 15.60 15.06
CA LYS A 79 -13.57 16.45 15.89
C LYS A 79 -12.94 16.77 17.25
N GLN A 80 -12.24 15.79 17.85
CA GLN A 80 -11.52 15.99 19.11
C GLN A 80 -10.38 16.99 18.92
N GLU A 81 -9.54 16.82 17.90
CA GLU A 81 -8.44 17.75 17.60
C GLU A 81 -8.94 19.18 17.32
N LEU A 82 -10.08 19.32 16.63
CA LEU A 82 -10.72 20.62 16.43
C LEU A 82 -11.26 21.22 17.73
N ALA A 83 -11.85 20.40 18.61
CA ALA A 83 -12.37 20.86 19.89
C ALA A 83 -11.25 21.30 20.84
N GLU A 84 -10.13 20.58 20.88
CA GLU A 84 -8.92 20.95 21.61
C GLU A 84 -8.36 22.28 21.10
N LEU A 85 -8.26 22.43 19.78
CA LEU A 85 -7.80 23.68 19.17
C LEU A 85 -8.72 24.87 19.49
N GLU A 86 -10.04 24.66 19.54
CA GLU A 86 -11.02 25.67 19.95
C GLU A 86 -10.86 26.05 21.43
N GLN A 87 -10.63 25.07 22.30
CA GLN A 87 -10.35 25.31 23.72
C GLN A 87 -9.05 26.09 23.92
N GLU A 88 -7.97 25.71 23.23
CA GLU A 88 -6.71 26.44 23.30
C GLU A 88 -6.86 27.90 22.86
N PHE A 89 -7.69 28.16 21.86
CA PHE A 89 -7.99 29.51 21.40
C PHE A 89 -8.83 30.29 22.42
N SER A 90 -9.88 29.65 22.97
CA SER A 90 -10.74 30.24 24.01
C SER A 90 -9.97 30.54 25.30
N ASP A 91 -9.01 29.69 25.65
CA ASP A 91 -8.11 29.87 26.81
C ASP A 91 -7.04 30.96 26.55
N GLY A 92 -6.96 31.49 25.32
CA GLY A 92 -5.97 32.48 24.91
C GLY A 92 -4.54 31.92 24.82
N LYS A 93 -4.37 30.60 24.82
CA LYS A 93 -3.07 29.92 24.74
C LYS A 93 -2.45 30.03 23.34
N ILE A 94 -3.28 30.17 22.30
CA ILE A 94 -2.86 30.34 20.92
C ILE A 94 -3.39 31.65 20.31
N SER A 95 -2.58 32.26 19.46
CA SER A 95 -2.99 33.49 18.75
C SER A 95 -4.01 33.19 17.64
N GLU A 96 -4.82 34.18 17.26
CA GLU A 96 -5.81 34.05 16.18
C GLU A 96 -5.19 33.60 14.84
N LEU A 97 -3.97 34.06 14.54
CA LEU A 97 -3.20 33.67 13.35
C LEU A 97 -2.75 32.20 13.39
N GLU A 98 -2.46 31.69 14.58
CA GLU A 98 -2.04 30.30 14.79
C GLU A 98 -3.25 29.36 14.73
N TYR A 99 -4.34 29.73 15.40
CA TYR A 99 -5.62 29.04 15.31
C TYR A 99 -6.09 28.89 13.85
N LYS A 100 -6.08 29.98 13.08
CA LYS A 100 -6.48 29.95 11.65
C LYS A 100 -5.59 29.04 10.80
N ARG A 101 -4.28 28.97 11.08
CA ARG A 101 -3.34 28.09 10.36
C ARG A 101 -3.58 26.62 10.70
N ARG A 102 -3.65 26.29 11.99
CA ARG A 102 -3.87 24.90 12.46
C ARG A 102 -5.24 24.38 12.02
N LYS A 103 -6.29 25.18 12.15
CA LYS A 103 -7.65 24.84 11.68
C LYS A 103 -7.70 24.56 10.17
N LYS A 104 -6.88 25.25 9.37
CA LYS A 104 -6.79 25.01 7.92
C LYS A 104 -6.06 23.69 7.58
N ALA A 105 -5.12 23.27 8.42
CA ALA A 105 -4.39 22.00 8.24
C ALA A 105 -5.24 20.77 8.64
N LEU A 106 -6.21 20.96 9.54
CA LEU A 106 -7.17 19.95 10.00
C LEU A 106 -8.35 19.70 9.05
N ARG A 107 -8.41 20.42 7.92
CA ARG A 107 -9.50 20.36 6.94
C ARG A 107 -9.13 19.49 5.75
#